data_AF-A0A496WB79-F1
#
_entry.id   AF-A0A496WB79-F1
#
_cell.length_a   1.000
_cell.length_b   1.000
_cell.length_c   1.000
_cell.angle_alpha   90.00
_cell.angle_beta   90.00
_cell.angle_gamma   90.00
#
_symmetry.space_group_name_H-M   'P 1'
#
loop_
_entity.id
_entity.type
_entity.pdbx_description
1 polymer ?
#
loop_
_entity_poly.entity_id
_entity_poly.type
_entity_poly.pdbx_seq_one_letter_code
_entity_poly.pdbx_strand_id
1 'polypeptide(L)'
;SPTSLQSAIGVHHPTIRQIAQGAMGGSFNTRAFMHAYGPAVLRLVRRAFLLCGFLLPLLLLVIGDDNALLFCAAAFLLQFLGLMGERWYFFIEAEHPQNIYYQMIA
;
A
#
# COMPACT_ATOMS: atom_id res chain seq x y z
N SER A 1 -9.83 4.49 49.67
CA SER A 1 -10.99 3.82 49.05
C SER A 1 -10.53 3.23 47.73
N PRO A 2 -10.85 1.98 47.37
CA PRO A 2 -10.44 1.42 46.09
C PRO A 2 -11.08 2.24 44.96
N THR A 3 -10.26 2.69 44.01
CA THR A 3 -10.71 3.45 42.85
C THR A 3 -11.44 2.49 41.91
N SER A 4 -12.73 2.71 41.70
CA SER A 4 -13.53 2.02 40.70
C SER A 4 -13.75 2.92 39.48
N LEU A 5 -14.06 2.34 38.31
CA LEU A 5 -14.40 3.10 37.10
C LEU A 5 -15.52 4.12 37.39
N GLN A 6 -16.50 3.73 38.20
CA GLN A 6 -17.57 4.58 38.72
C GLN A 6 -17.04 5.83 39.42
N SER A 7 -16.08 5.65 40.35
CA SER A 7 -15.45 6.75 41.08
C SER A 7 -14.55 7.62 40.21
N ALA A 8 -13.96 7.06 39.15
CA ALA A 8 -13.07 7.77 38.24
C ALA A 8 -13.82 8.70 37.27
N ILE A 9 -15.08 8.37 36.93
CA ILE A 9 -15.93 9.18 36.03
C ILE A 9 -17.07 9.92 36.75
N GLY A 10 -17.17 9.80 38.08
CA GLY A 10 -18.20 10.47 38.89
C GLY A 10 -19.63 9.95 38.68
N VAL A 11 -19.80 8.71 38.22
CA VAL A 11 -21.11 8.12 37.92
C VAL A 11 -21.55 7.22 39.07
N HIS A 12 -22.72 7.53 39.66
CA HIS A 12 -23.31 6.78 40.78
C HIS A 12 -24.21 5.61 40.35
N HIS A 13 -24.36 5.36 39.05
CA HIS A 13 -25.18 4.26 38.55
C HIS A 13 -24.47 2.90 38.76
N PRO A 14 -25.16 1.86 39.27
CA PRO A 14 -24.52 0.60 39.64
C PRO A 14 -23.99 -0.20 38.44
N THR A 15 -24.56 0.03 37.25
CA THR A 15 -24.27 -0.78 36.06
C THR A 15 -23.53 0.04 35.01
N ILE A 16 -22.19 -0.05 34.99
CA ILE A 16 -21.39 0.51 33.91
C ILE A 16 -21.04 -0.62 32.93
N ARG A 17 -21.41 -0.44 31.65
CA ARG A 17 -21.06 -1.37 30.58
C ARG A 17 -20.11 -0.67 29.60
N GLN A 18 -18.92 -1.22 29.42
CA GLN A 18 -18.00 -0.79 28.37
C GLN A 18 -18.55 -1.28 27.02
N ILE A 19 -19.13 -0.35 26.25
CA ILE A 19 -19.74 -0.64 24.94
C ILE A 19 -18.73 -0.64 23.79
N ALA A 20 -17.55 -0.07 23.99
CA ALA A 20 -16.47 -0.06 23.02
C ALA A 20 -15.12 -0.21 23.72
N GLN A 21 -14.19 -0.93 23.10
CA GLN A 21 -12.90 -1.29 23.69
C GLN A 21 -12.01 -0.08 24.05
N GLY A 22 -12.31 1.12 23.51
CA GLY A 22 -11.41 2.26 23.58
C GLY A 22 -10.15 2.01 22.74
N ALA A 23 -9.54 3.07 22.21
CA ALA A 23 -8.35 2.98 21.37
C ALA A 23 -7.07 2.64 22.17
N MET A 24 -7.11 1.64 23.06
CA MET A 24 -6.00 1.26 23.93
C MET A 24 -5.30 -0.06 23.50
N GLY A 25 -5.61 -0.57 22.30
CA GLY A 25 -4.95 -1.72 21.70
C GLY A 25 -5.36 -1.92 20.24
N GLY A 26 -4.53 -2.62 19.45
CA GLY A 26 -4.70 -2.80 18.00
C GLY A 26 -6.11 -3.29 17.62
N SER A 27 -6.87 -2.42 16.96
CA SER A 27 -8.23 -2.69 16.47
C SER A 27 -8.20 -3.57 15.23
N PHE A 28 -9.36 -4.15 14.87
CA PHE A 28 -9.53 -4.84 13.58
C PHE A 28 -9.07 -3.98 12.41
N ASN A 29 -9.38 -2.68 12.42
CA ASN A 29 -8.95 -1.73 11.40
C ASN A 29 -7.41 -1.65 11.29
N THR A 30 -6.69 -1.58 12.41
CA THR A 30 -5.21 -1.58 12.35
C THR A 30 -4.60 -2.89 11.85
N ARG A 31 -5.30 -4.02 11.89
CA ARG A 31 -4.81 -5.28 11.29
C ARG A 31 -5.24 -5.44 9.82
N ALA A 32 -6.42 -4.94 9.47
CA ALA A 32 -6.98 -5.05 8.12
C ALA A 32 -6.39 -4.02 7.13
N PHE A 33 -5.91 -2.87 7.61
CA PHE A 33 -5.35 -1.80 6.77
C PHE A 33 -3.82 -1.67 6.82
N MET A 34 -3.12 -2.57 7.51
CA MET A 34 -1.66 -2.67 7.38
C MET A 34 -1.34 -3.28 6.01
N HIS A 35 -0.70 -2.50 5.14
CA HIS A 35 -0.25 -2.91 3.82
C HIS A 35 0.44 -4.27 3.86
N ALA A 36 -0.09 -5.24 3.11
CA ALA A 36 0.40 -6.62 3.08
C ALA A 36 1.84 -6.76 2.54
N TYR A 37 2.38 -5.73 1.88
CA TYR A 37 3.68 -5.75 1.24
C TYR A 37 4.64 -4.76 1.91
N GLY A 38 5.81 -5.25 2.32
CA GLY A 38 6.84 -4.42 2.94
C GLY A 38 7.46 -3.39 1.97
N PRO A 39 8.08 -2.31 2.49
CA PRO A 39 8.60 -1.20 1.68
C PRO A 39 9.73 -1.62 0.72
N ALA A 40 10.42 -2.73 1.00
CA ALA A 40 11.42 -3.29 0.09
C ALA A 40 10.81 -3.83 -1.21
N VAL A 41 9.64 -4.49 -1.13
CA VAL A 41 8.93 -5.03 -2.30
C VAL A 41 8.44 -3.89 -3.19
N LEU A 42 7.87 -2.84 -2.59
CA LEU A 42 7.42 -1.65 -3.30
C LEU A 42 8.56 -0.96 -4.04
N ARG A 43 9.73 -0.80 -3.40
CA ARG A 43 10.93 -0.25 -4.07
C ARG A 43 11.40 -1.11 -5.24
N LEU A 44 11.37 -2.44 -5.10
CA LEU A 44 11.76 -3.36 -6.16
C LEU A 44 10.81 -3.27 -7.35
N VAL A 45 9.50 -3.32 -7.10
CA VAL A 45 8.47 -3.21 -8.14
C VAL A 45 8.56 -1.86 -8.85
N ARG A 46 8.81 -0.77 -8.09
CA ARG A 46 9.04 0.56 -8.66
C ARG A 46 10.19 0.57 -9.67
N ARG A 47 11.33 -0.01 -9.29
CA ARG A 47 12.48 -0.13 -10.19
C ARG A 47 12.16 -1.01 -11.39
N ALA A 48 11.49 -2.14 -11.17
CA ALA A 48 11.17 -3.10 -12.22
C ALA A 48 10.27 -2.48 -13.30
N PHE A 49 9.18 -1.81 -12.94
CA PHE A 49 8.29 -1.21 -13.95
C PHE A 49 8.96 -0.05 -14.70
N LEU A 50 9.85 0.71 -14.06
CA LEU A 50 10.60 1.77 -14.74
C LEU A 50 11.58 1.20 -15.76
N LEU A 51 12.29 0.13 -15.40
CA LEU A 51 13.23 -0.53 -16.31
C LEU A 51 12.50 -1.20 -17.48
N CYS A 52 11.45 -1.98 -17.21
CA CYS A 52 10.69 -2.68 -18.24
C CYS A 52 9.79 -1.76 -19.06
N GLY A 53 9.25 -0.69 -18.46
CA GLY A 53 8.35 0.26 -19.11
C GLY A 53 9.04 1.28 -20.00
N PHE A 54 10.31 1.61 -19.71
CA PHE A 54 10.99 2.73 -20.37
C PHE A 54 12.41 2.41 -20.82
N LEU A 55 13.30 2.00 -19.90
CA LEU A 55 14.73 1.87 -20.22
C LEU A 55 15.01 0.75 -21.22
N LEU A 56 14.52 -0.46 -20.94
CA LEU A 56 14.77 -1.63 -21.77
C LEU A 56 14.06 -1.55 -23.14
N PRO A 57 12.79 -1.09 -23.26
CA PRO A 57 12.16 -0.87 -24.56
C PRO A 57 12.95 0.15 -25.40
N LEU A 58 13.43 1.24 -24.79
CA LEU A 58 14.24 2.24 -25.49
C LEU A 58 15.53 1.61 -26.05
N LEU A 59 16.24 0.82 -25.24
CA LEU A 59 17.46 0.15 -25.69
C LEU A 59 17.20 -0.84 -26.83
N LEU A 60 16.09 -1.59 -26.76
CA LEU A 60 15.69 -2.50 -27.84
C LEU A 60 15.41 -1.76 -29.16
N LEU A 61 14.81 -0.57 -29.09
CA LEU A 61 14.57 0.26 -30.27
C LEU A 61 15.86 0.88 -30.85
N VAL A 62 16.87 1.16 -30.01
CA VAL A 62 18.17 1.71 -30.46
C VAL A 62 19.05 0.65 -31.11
N ILE A 63 19.01 -0.59 -30.61
CA ILE A 63 19.89 -1.69 -31.08
C ILE A 63 19.25 -2.48 -32.24
N GLY A 64 17.94 -2.34 -32.44
CA GLY A 64 17.22 -3.06 -33.50
C GLY A 64 17.69 -2.65 -34.90
N ASP A 65 18.26 -3.61 -35.64
CA ASP A 65 18.74 -3.42 -37.02
C ASP A 65 17.92 -4.29 -37.99
N ASP A 66 18.49 -5.37 -38.53
CA ASP A 66 17.86 -6.23 -39.56
C ASP A 66 16.54 -6.90 -39.14
N ASN A 67 16.30 -7.08 -37.83
CA ASN A 67 15.11 -7.74 -37.30
C ASN A 67 14.14 -6.76 -36.62
N ALA A 68 13.94 -5.58 -37.21
CA ALA A 68 13.14 -4.49 -36.64
C ALA A 68 11.79 -4.94 -36.06
N LEU A 69 11.05 -5.84 -36.73
CA LEU A 69 9.77 -6.34 -36.24
C LEU A 69 9.90 -7.09 -34.91
N LEU A 70 10.94 -7.94 -34.75
CA LEU A 70 11.19 -8.69 -33.53
C LEU A 70 11.54 -7.74 -32.37
N PHE A 71 12.43 -6.77 -32.60
CA PHE A 71 12.84 -5.80 -31.59
C PHE A 71 11.68 -4.88 -31.18
N CYS A 72 10.87 -4.41 -32.14
CA CYS A 72 9.68 -3.62 -31.86
C CYS A 72 8.62 -4.43 -31.08
N ALA A 73 8.39 -5.69 -31.45
CA ALA A 73 7.46 -6.55 -30.73
C ALA A 73 7.93 -6.83 -29.29
N ALA A 74 9.23 -7.10 -29.10
CA ALA A 74 9.82 -7.29 -27.78
C ALA A 74 9.74 -6.01 -26.93
N ALA A 75 10.07 -4.85 -27.51
CA ALA A 75 9.98 -3.55 -26.84
C ALA A 75 8.54 -3.26 -26.41
N PHE A 76 7.56 -3.52 -27.29
CA PHE A 76 6.14 -3.35 -26.98
C PHE A 76 5.68 -4.26 -25.83
N LEU A 77 6.00 -5.55 -25.87
CA LEU A 77 5.60 -6.50 -24.83
C LEU A 77 6.22 -6.13 -23.48
N LEU A 78 7.49 -5.77 -23.48
CA LEU A 78 8.19 -5.38 -22.27
C LEU A 78 7.60 -4.09 -21.67
N GLN A 79 7.33 -3.09 -22.53
CA GLN A 79 6.68 -1.85 -22.14
C GLN A 79 5.29 -2.08 -21.57
N PHE A 80 4.48 -2.92 -22.25
CA PHE A 80 3.13 -3.27 -21.80
C PHE A 80 3.15 -3.89 -20.40
N LEU A 81 4.03 -4.87 -20.16
CA LEU A 81 4.18 -5.51 -18.86
C LEU A 81 4.68 -4.51 -17.80
N GLY A 82 5.61 -3.62 -18.16
CA GLY A 82 6.04 -2.52 -17.29
C GLY A 82 4.88 -1.64 -16.85
N LEU A 83 4.06 -1.16 -17.79
CA LEU A 83 2.91 -0.30 -17.49
C LEU A 83 1.81 -1.02 -16.69
N MET A 84 1.61 -2.32 -16.91
CA MET A 84 0.73 -3.12 -16.04
C MET A 84 1.26 -3.18 -14.60
N GLY A 85 2.58 -3.33 -14.43
CA GLY A 85 3.24 -3.27 -13.13
C GLY A 85 3.12 -1.90 -12.45
N GLU A 86 3.22 -0.81 -13.22
CA GLU A 86 3.01 0.56 -12.73
C GLU A 86 1.58 0.78 -12.22
N ARG A 87 0.57 0.32 -12.97
CA ARG A 87 -0.83 0.37 -12.52
C ARG A 87 -1.07 -0.44 -11.26
N TRP A 88 -0.55 -1.67 -11.20
CA TRP A 88 -0.62 -2.48 -9.99
C TRP A 88 0.06 -1.78 -8.81
N TYR A 89 1.24 -1.21 -9.03
CA TYR A 89 1.97 -0.44 -8.03
C TYR A 89 1.16 0.76 -7.52
N PHE A 90 0.50 1.50 -8.41
CA PHE A 90 -0.39 2.61 -8.03
C PHE A 90 -1.53 2.12 -7.12
N PHE A 91 -2.17 0.99 -7.42
CA PHE A 91 -3.25 0.47 -6.57
C PHE A 91 -2.78 -0.01 -5.20
N ILE A 92 -1.54 -0.51 -5.11
CA ILE A 92 -0.96 -0.89 -3.82
C ILE A 92 -0.49 0.35 -3.06
N GLU A 93 0.24 1.27 -3.68
CA GLU A 93 0.78 2.47 -3.00
C GLU A 93 -0.31 3.50 -2.70
N ALA A 94 -1.39 3.56 -3.49
CA ALA A 94 -2.55 4.38 -3.20
C ALA A 94 -3.24 3.84 -1.95
N GLU A 95 -2.73 4.22 -0.79
CA GLU A 95 -3.41 4.12 0.47
C GLU A 95 -4.81 4.68 0.28
N HIS A 96 -5.81 3.85 0.59
CA HIS A 96 -7.19 4.29 0.67
C HIS A 96 -7.19 5.57 1.52
N PRO A 97 -7.82 6.70 1.10
CA PRO A 97 -7.74 7.96 1.82
C PRO A 97 -8.07 7.89 3.32
N GLN A 98 -8.76 6.83 3.75
CA GLN A 98 -8.98 6.50 5.17
C GLN A 98 -7.70 6.18 5.95
N ASN A 99 -6.70 5.53 5.37
CA ASN A 99 -5.45 5.15 6.05
C ASN A 99 -4.61 6.37 6.44
N ILE A 100 -4.63 7.40 5.61
CA ILE A 100 -3.94 8.68 5.85
C ILE A 100 -4.46 9.35 7.14
N TYR A 101 -5.77 9.33 7.38
CA TYR A 101 -6.35 9.89 8.62
C TYR A 101 -5.90 9.14 9.86
N TYR A 102 -5.79 7.82 9.80
CA TYR A 102 -5.31 7.02 10.94
C TYR A 102 -3.82 7.23 11.20
N GLN A 103 -3.00 7.43 10.16
CA GLN A 103 -1.58 7.75 10.32
C GLN A 103 -1.32 9.15 10.89
N MET A 104 -2.21 10.12 10.66
CA MET A 104 -2.08 11.46 11.24
C MET A 104 -2.46 11.53 12.73
N ILE A 105 -3.23 10.56 13.23
CA ILE A 105 -3.76 10.55 14.60
C ILE A 105 -2.95 9.62 15.53
N ALA A 106 -2.29 8.60 14.98
CA ALA A 106 -1.38 7.70 15.70
C ALA A 106 -0.02 8.37 15.98
#